data_AF-A0A7J4UNE0-F1
#
_entry.id   AF-A0A7J4UNE0-F1
#
_cell.length_a   1.000
_cell.length_b   1.000
_cell.length_c   1.000
_cell.angle_alpha   90.00
_cell.angle_beta   90.00
_cell.angle_gamma   90.00
#
_symmetry.space_group_name_H-M   'P 1'
#
loop_
_entity.id
_entity.type
_entity.pdbx_description
1 polymer ?
#
loop_
_entity_poly.entity_id
_entity_poly.type
_entity_poly.pdbx_seq_one_letter_code
_entity_poly.pdbx_strand_id
1 'polypeptide(L)'
;DDGEGIAETQLEILQQLPDYTSIKLFVSSEDRQSYLQKTLPPGLYDRITFVKVPKGHRFSPWAQDYSEGDNSVQILPLTYLGGGSRRNPGKPENDLVYQYEGEGLEVRRVPVEFAGGNVYVTRNKAGRKILLVGGDSYLATERSYTKLGETITEERYREVMRTTFNVDEVEIIATRDAANKIQPQSRSIFHIDQMMIPLDDGVVAIPDVEVTPPTLTKEEVVEQENEEYTRLAAKYGLSKKKGTWIDTSSLSPEEKKRFREDQRKVRERHQDFRREIRFYEDSVEVKRQIDHHRSNLEQRGFDVVPLKSDSQSVGRFQAYTNGIVYKDRNTGQRTVIMPIFPNKQGEYTLEGINLENKEAYERAGYKVKTVRDKAFKQSGNIHCLTILAQAPKTCPECNLRVG
;
A
#
# COMPACT_ATOMS: atom_id res chain seq x y z
N ASP A 1 14.48 4.55 -13.90
CA ASP A 1 14.01 3.53 -14.84
C ASP A 1 12.60 3.07 -14.50
N ASP A 2 12.25 3.07 -13.21
CA ASP A 2 10.87 2.84 -12.78
C ASP A 2 10.01 4.11 -13.00
N GLY A 3 9.26 4.13 -14.10
CA GLY A 3 8.10 4.99 -14.37
C GLY A 3 8.28 6.50 -14.21
N GLU A 4 8.21 7.24 -15.32
CA GLU A 4 8.13 8.73 -15.36
C GLU A 4 7.15 9.31 -14.31
N GLY A 5 6.03 8.62 -14.08
CA GLY A 5 5.03 9.03 -13.09
C GLY A 5 5.51 9.07 -11.62
N ILE A 6 6.43 8.19 -11.20
CA ILE A 6 6.92 8.19 -9.81
C ILE A 6 7.73 9.45 -9.55
N ALA A 7 8.64 9.81 -10.45
CA ALA A 7 9.46 11.01 -10.31
C ALA A 7 8.59 12.28 -10.28
N GLU A 8 7.57 12.37 -11.14
CA GLU A 8 6.61 13.48 -11.12
C GLU A 8 5.86 13.57 -9.78
N THR A 9 5.41 12.43 -9.25
CA THR A 9 4.73 12.36 -7.95
C THR A 9 5.66 12.84 -6.83
N GLN A 10 6.92 12.39 -6.81
CA GLN A 10 7.91 12.82 -5.82
C GLN A 10 8.17 14.33 -5.89
N LEU A 11 8.30 14.90 -7.09
CA LEU A 11 8.48 16.35 -7.26
C LEU A 11 7.28 17.14 -6.70
N GLU A 12 6.05 16.67 -6.92
CA GLU A 12 4.86 17.31 -6.34
C GLU A 12 4.84 17.21 -4.81
N ILE A 13 5.20 16.05 -4.23
CA ILE A 13 5.34 15.91 -2.77
C ILE A 13 6.31 16.97 -2.24
N LEU A 14 7.50 17.08 -2.84
CA LEU A 14 8.53 18.03 -2.42
C LEU A 14 8.03 19.48 -2.42
N GLN A 15 7.21 19.86 -3.40
CA GLN A 15 6.60 21.18 -3.50
C GLN A 15 5.52 21.43 -2.43
N GLN A 16 4.87 20.37 -1.91
CA GLN A 16 3.86 20.49 -0.85
C GLN A 16 4.46 20.52 0.56
N LEU A 17 5.72 20.12 0.75
CA LEU A 17 6.38 20.11 2.05
C LEU A 17 6.71 21.54 2.53
N PRO A 18 6.52 21.85 3.83
CA PRO A 18 6.86 23.16 4.39
C PRO A 18 8.33 23.57 4.16
N ASP A 19 8.60 24.87 3.98
CA ASP A 19 9.94 25.40 3.65
C ASP A 19 11.04 25.09 4.66
N TYR A 20 10.65 24.74 5.89
CA TYR A 20 11.59 24.34 6.92
C TYR A 20 11.96 22.85 6.91
N THR A 21 11.33 22.05 6.05
CA THR A 21 11.59 20.61 6.00
C THR A 21 12.93 20.37 5.30
N SER A 22 13.86 19.77 6.03
CA SER A 22 15.10 19.21 5.46
C SER A 22 14.77 17.91 4.74
N ILE A 23 15.28 17.76 3.53
CA ILE A 23 14.99 16.63 2.66
C ILE A 23 16.29 15.87 2.40
N LYS A 24 16.30 14.56 2.65
CA LYS A 24 17.37 13.68 2.17
C LYS A 24 16.86 12.93 0.95
N LEU A 25 17.54 13.11 -0.18
CA LEU A 25 17.15 12.48 -1.44
C LEU A 25 18.24 11.52 -1.92
N PHE A 26 17.90 10.24 -2.01
CA PHE A 26 18.80 9.20 -2.49
C PHE A 26 18.80 9.20 -4.02
N VAL A 27 19.95 9.43 -4.63
CA VAL A 27 20.11 9.53 -6.09
C VAL A 27 21.06 8.49 -6.62
N SER A 28 20.66 7.82 -7.71
CA SER A 28 21.41 6.73 -8.34
C SER A 28 22.56 7.20 -9.23
N SER A 29 22.61 8.47 -9.62
CA SER A 29 23.70 9.02 -10.44
C SER A 29 23.85 10.54 -10.32
N GLU A 30 25.05 11.04 -10.66
CA GLU A 30 25.36 12.47 -10.76
C GLU A 30 24.55 13.17 -11.85
N ASP A 31 24.24 12.47 -12.95
CA ASP A 31 23.38 13.01 -14.02
C ASP A 31 21.96 13.31 -13.50
N ARG A 32 21.41 12.43 -12.64
CA ARG A 32 20.10 12.64 -12.02
C ARG A 32 20.13 13.79 -11.02
N GLN A 33 21.18 13.88 -10.22
CA GLN A 33 21.38 15.04 -9.34
C GLN A 33 21.47 16.34 -10.14
N SER A 34 22.25 16.36 -11.22
CA SER A 34 22.41 17.52 -12.11
C SER A 34 21.11 17.91 -12.80
N TYR A 35 20.29 16.93 -13.18
CA TYR A 35 18.95 17.17 -13.71
C TYR A 35 18.05 17.82 -12.67
N LEU A 36 17.98 17.27 -11.46
CA LEU A 36 17.18 17.82 -10.36
C LEU A 36 17.63 19.25 -10.00
N GLN A 37 18.93 19.53 -9.99
CA GLN A 37 19.47 20.88 -9.76
C GLN A 37 18.97 21.90 -10.79
N LYS A 38 18.74 21.49 -12.05
CA LYS A 38 18.24 22.37 -13.11
C LYS A 38 16.73 22.54 -13.09
N THR A 39 15.99 21.57 -12.54
CA THR A 39 14.52 21.52 -12.60
C THR A 39 13.87 22.02 -11.31
N LEU A 40 14.52 21.85 -10.16
CA LEU A 40 13.97 22.27 -8.87
C LEU A 40 14.08 23.79 -8.69
N PRO A 41 13.06 24.46 -8.14
CA PRO A 41 13.17 25.86 -7.72
C PRO A 41 14.31 26.04 -6.71
N PRO A 42 15.05 27.18 -6.72
CA PRO A 42 16.19 27.40 -5.84
C PRO A 42 15.89 27.15 -4.36
N GLY A 43 14.76 27.68 -3.85
CA GLY A 43 14.38 27.50 -2.44
C GLY A 43 14.07 26.05 -2.05
N LEU A 44 13.67 25.20 -3.00
CA LEU A 44 13.49 23.77 -2.76
C LEU A 44 14.83 23.02 -2.83
N TYR A 45 15.69 23.39 -3.77
CA TYR A 45 17.02 22.80 -3.92
C TYR A 45 17.87 22.99 -2.66
N ASP A 46 17.85 24.19 -2.06
CA ASP A 46 18.63 24.52 -0.85
C ASP A 46 18.23 23.70 0.38
N ARG A 47 17.07 23.04 0.34
CA ARG A 47 16.56 22.17 1.41
C ARG A 47 16.97 20.71 1.26
N ILE A 48 17.57 20.34 0.12
CA ILE A 48 17.87 18.95 -0.24
C ILE A 48 19.33 18.62 0.02
N THR A 49 19.55 17.58 0.81
CA THR A 49 20.83 16.87 0.91
C THR A 49 20.78 15.65 0.01
N PHE A 50 21.63 15.61 -1.01
CA PHE A 50 21.72 14.47 -1.91
C PHE A 50 22.60 13.38 -1.29
N VAL A 51 22.02 12.18 -1.17
CA VAL A 51 22.75 10.99 -0.72
C VAL A 51 23.06 10.13 -1.94
N LYS A 52 24.35 9.99 -2.26
CA LYS A 52 24.79 9.21 -3.42
C LYS A 52 24.65 7.72 -3.14
N VAL A 53 23.88 7.05 -3.98
CA VAL A 53 23.79 5.59 -3.98
C VAL A 53 25.04 5.00 -4.65
N PRO A 54 25.67 3.95 -4.06
CA PRO A 54 26.82 3.28 -4.64
C PRO A 54 26.56 2.77 -6.06
N LYS A 55 27.59 2.84 -6.92
CA LYS A 55 27.46 2.48 -8.33
C LYS A 55 27.13 0.99 -8.48
N GLY A 56 26.10 0.67 -9.28
CA GLY A 56 25.64 -0.71 -9.52
C GLY A 56 24.45 -1.13 -8.66
N HIS A 57 23.98 -0.24 -7.78
CA HIS A 57 22.89 -0.49 -6.85
C HIS A 57 21.59 0.05 -7.44
N ARG A 58 20.52 -0.76 -7.41
CA ARG A 58 19.17 -0.31 -7.78
C ARG A 58 18.36 -0.18 -6.50
N PHE A 59 17.96 1.04 -6.17
CA PHE A 59 17.04 1.30 -5.09
C PHE A 59 15.63 1.34 -5.63
N SER A 60 14.73 0.62 -4.97
CA SER A 60 13.30 0.80 -5.16
C SER A 60 12.91 2.21 -4.70
N PRO A 61 11.98 2.89 -5.38
CA PRO A 61 11.49 4.20 -4.95
C PRO A 61 10.63 4.13 -3.67
N TRP A 62 10.25 2.93 -3.22
CA TRP A 62 9.39 2.70 -2.07
C TRP A 62 10.13 2.87 -0.74
N ALA A 63 10.56 4.10 -0.43
CA ALA A 63 11.36 4.41 0.75
C ALA A 63 10.72 3.88 2.05
N GLN A 64 9.40 3.97 2.19
CA GLN A 64 8.69 3.53 3.40
C GLN A 64 8.77 2.01 3.63
N ASP A 65 9.09 1.20 2.62
CA ASP A 65 9.20 -0.25 2.80
C ASP A 65 10.51 -0.66 3.49
N TYR A 66 11.47 0.26 3.63
CA TYR A 66 12.80 -0.02 4.13
C TYR A 66 12.92 -0.02 5.65
N SER A 67 12.19 0.86 6.32
CA SER A 67 12.28 1.04 7.76
C SER A 67 11.02 1.69 8.30
N GLU A 68 10.89 1.65 9.62
CA GLU A 68 9.98 2.51 10.37
C GLU A 68 10.77 3.19 11.48
N GLY A 69 10.46 4.43 11.83
CA GLY A 69 11.20 5.12 12.87
C GLY A 69 11.09 6.64 12.78
N ASP A 70 11.84 7.31 13.65
CA ASP A 70 11.92 8.76 13.70
C ASP A 70 13.35 9.27 13.41
N ASN A 71 13.66 10.55 13.69
CA ASN A 71 15.00 11.08 13.41
C ASN A 71 16.09 10.53 14.31
N SER A 72 15.72 9.97 15.46
CA SER A 72 16.70 9.43 16.40
C SER A 72 17.02 8.00 16.03
N VAL A 73 16.00 7.20 15.67
CA VAL A 73 16.12 5.76 15.48
C VAL A 73 15.36 5.33 14.23
N GLN A 74 16.06 4.68 13.31
CA GLN A 74 15.44 3.91 12.23
C GLN A 74 15.45 2.42 12.60
N ILE A 75 14.27 1.79 12.58
CA ILE A 75 14.07 0.39 12.92
C ILE A 75 13.94 -0.40 11.63
N LEU A 76 14.78 -1.42 11.48
CA LEU A 76 14.88 -2.25 10.28
C LEU A 76 14.46 -3.68 10.58
N PRO A 77 13.74 -4.34 9.64
CA PRO A 77 13.31 -5.72 9.79
C PRO A 77 14.48 -6.72 9.71
N LEU A 78 14.18 -7.99 10.03
CA LEU A 78 15.14 -9.09 10.10
C LEU A 78 15.87 -9.33 8.78
N THR A 79 15.14 -9.55 7.69
CA THR A 79 15.77 -9.94 6.41
C THR A 79 15.80 -8.85 5.34
N TYR A 80 15.08 -7.74 5.52
CA TYR A 80 14.85 -6.70 4.51
C TYR A 80 14.42 -7.31 3.15
N LEU A 81 13.17 -7.11 2.73
CA LEU A 81 12.55 -7.79 1.58
C LEU A 81 13.22 -7.55 0.20
N GLY A 82 14.31 -6.78 0.12
CA GLY A 82 15.26 -6.80 -1.00
C GLY A 82 16.38 -7.86 -0.91
N GLY A 83 16.29 -8.84 0.00
CA GLY A 83 17.23 -9.98 0.08
C GLY A 83 18.49 -9.73 0.92
N GLY A 84 18.44 -8.80 1.86
CA GLY A 84 19.57 -8.38 2.69
C GLY A 84 19.73 -9.18 3.98
N SER A 85 20.16 -10.45 3.91
CA SER A 85 20.72 -11.09 5.11
C SER A 85 22.09 -10.47 5.42
N ARG A 86 22.43 -10.27 6.71
CA ARG A 86 23.80 -9.95 7.16
C ARG A 86 24.85 -10.95 6.64
N ARG A 87 24.41 -12.15 6.21
CA ARG A 87 25.27 -13.23 5.71
C ARG A 87 25.73 -13.02 4.26
N ASN A 88 25.16 -12.04 3.53
CA ASN A 88 25.60 -11.67 2.18
C ASN A 88 26.06 -10.20 2.12
N PRO A 89 27.21 -9.85 2.74
CA PRO A 89 27.87 -8.58 2.47
C PRO A 89 28.13 -8.45 0.95
N GLY A 90 27.74 -7.31 0.36
CA GLY A 90 27.85 -7.06 -1.10
C GLY A 90 26.53 -7.04 -1.88
N LYS A 91 25.39 -7.23 -1.21
CA LYS A 91 24.06 -6.98 -1.79
C LYS A 91 23.70 -5.48 -1.67
N PRO A 92 23.30 -4.83 -2.79
CA PRO A 92 23.09 -3.39 -2.85
C PRO A 92 22.26 -2.71 -1.77
N GLU A 93 21.34 -3.46 -1.19
CA GLU A 93 20.27 -2.99 -0.36
C GLU A 93 20.67 -2.92 1.13
N ASN A 94 21.77 -3.59 1.52
CA ASN A 94 22.38 -3.46 2.85
C ASN A 94 23.10 -2.11 3.03
N ASP A 95 23.41 -1.40 1.95
CA ASP A 95 24.14 -0.12 2.00
C ASP A 95 23.28 1.03 2.51
N LEU A 96 21.95 0.93 2.42
CA LEU A 96 21.06 1.93 3.02
C LEU A 96 21.26 2.03 4.54
N VAL A 97 21.47 0.87 5.18
CA VAL A 97 21.74 0.77 6.61
C VAL A 97 23.03 1.51 6.95
N TYR A 98 24.11 1.21 6.21
CA TYR A 98 25.40 1.86 6.39
C TYR A 98 25.36 3.35 6.06
N GLN A 99 24.52 3.76 5.12
CA GLN A 99 24.28 5.18 4.81
C GLN A 99 23.54 5.88 5.95
N TYR A 100 22.47 5.29 6.50
CA TYR A 100 21.79 5.85 7.67
C TYR A 100 22.75 5.99 8.86
N GLU A 101 23.55 4.95 9.14
CA GLU A 101 24.56 4.98 10.21
C GLU A 101 25.65 6.04 9.94
N GLY A 102 26.17 6.11 8.71
CA GLY A 102 27.17 7.11 8.30
C GLY A 102 26.68 8.56 8.36
N GLU A 103 25.35 8.74 8.27
CA GLU A 103 24.66 10.02 8.41
C GLU A 103 24.29 10.35 9.87
N GLY A 104 24.71 9.53 10.83
CA GLY A 104 24.51 9.74 12.26
C GLY A 104 23.12 9.39 12.78
N LEU A 105 22.34 8.61 12.03
CA LEU A 105 21.08 8.02 12.51
C LEU A 105 21.38 6.76 13.32
N GLU A 106 20.73 6.58 14.47
CA GLU A 106 20.77 5.30 15.16
C GLU A 106 19.97 4.29 14.35
N VAL A 107 20.57 3.14 14.05
CA VAL A 107 19.89 2.07 13.32
C VAL A 107 19.72 0.86 14.22
N ARG A 108 18.48 0.44 14.43
CA ARG A 108 18.13 -0.76 15.22
C ARG A 108 17.58 -1.83 14.30
N ARG A 109 18.21 -3.01 14.29
CA ARG A 109 17.66 -4.19 13.63
C ARG A 109 16.89 -5.02 14.64
N VAL A 110 15.77 -5.59 14.19
CA VAL A 110 14.89 -6.39 15.05
C VAL A 110 14.70 -7.78 14.47
N PRO A 111 14.49 -8.81 15.32
CA PRO A 111 14.43 -10.19 14.85
C PRO A 111 13.03 -10.55 14.32
N VAL A 112 12.40 -9.64 13.58
CA VAL A 112 11.06 -9.80 13.00
C VAL A 112 10.99 -9.11 11.64
N GLU A 113 10.11 -9.60 10.77
CA GLU A 113 9.87 -9.04 9.45
C GLU A 113 8.74 -8.00 9.50
N PHE A 114 8.93 -6.89 8.80
CA PHE A 114 7.90 -5.91 8.47
C PHE A 114 8.37 -5.01 7.33
N ALA A 115 7.44 -4.29 6.71
CA ALA A 115 7.70 -3.12 5.87
C ALA A 115 7.19 -1.90 6.65
N GLY A 116 7.82 -0.73 6.52
CA GLY A 116 7.37 0.48 7.23
C GLY A 116 5.93 0.87 6.86
N GLY A 117 5.50 0.63 5.62
CA GLY A 117 4.11 0.83 5.21
C GLY A 117 3.13 -0.12 5.92
N ASN A 118 3.64 -1.16 6.58
CA ASN A 118 2.85 -2.13 7.31
C ASN A 118 2.86 -1.95 8.84
N VAL A 119 3.41 -0.85 9.34
CA VAL A 119 3.48 -0.54 10.77
C VAL A 119 3.14 0.92 11.05
N TYR A 120 2.44 1.18 12.14
CA TYR A 120 2.15 2.52 12.63
C TYR A 120 2.22 2.58 14.14
N VAL A 121 2.86 3.62 14.67
CA VAL A 121 2.83 3.94 16.10
C VAL A 121 1.88 5.12 16.31
N THR A 122 0.89 4.94 17.17
CA THR A 122 -0.09 5.98 17.53
C THR A 122 -0.51 5.85 18.99
N ARG A 123 -1.38 6.72 19.48
CA ARG A 123 -2.09 6.55 20.76
C ARG A 123 -3.59 6.45 20.52
N ASN A 124 -4.30 5.76 21.40
CA ASN A 124 -5.77 5.88 21.42
C ASN A 124 -6.21 7.07 22.30
N LYS A 125 -7.52 7.31 22.40
CA LYS A 125 -8.08 8.38 23.26
C LYS A 125 -7.75 8.25 24.75
N ALA A 126 -7.42 7.04 25.22
CA ALA A 126 -6.96 6.81 26.58
C ALA A 126 -5.46 7.13 26.78
N GLY A 127 -4.77 7.60 25.74
CA GLY A 127 -3.34 7.93 25.76
C GLY A 127 -2.41 6.72 25.68
N ARG A 128 -2.95 5.50 25.54
CA ARG A 128 -2.14 4.28 25.43
C ARG A 128 -1.45 4.23 24.09
N LYS A 129 -0.14 4.02 24.09
CA LYS A 129 0.69 3.93 22.89
C LYS A 129 0.54 2.54 22.27
N ILE A 130 0.07 2.49 21.04
CA ILE A 130 -0.26 1.26 20.33
C ILE A 130 0.56 1.19 19.05
N LEU A 131 1.17 0.04 18.79
CA LEU A 131 1.71 -0.31 17.48
C LEU A 131 0.65 -1.07 16.69
N LEU A 132 0.17 -0.50 15.59
CA LEU A 132 -0.64 -1.19 14.60
C LEU A 132 0.30 -1.86 13.61
N VAL A 133 0.15 -3.16 13.35
CA VAL A 133 1.01 -3.92 12.43
C VAL A 133 0.17 -4.86 11.57
N GLY A 134 0.41 -4.91 10.26
CA GLY A 134 -0.35 -5.80 9.38
C GLY A 134 -0.03 -7.28 9.60
N GLY A 135 -1.04 -8.14 9.39
CA GLY A 135 -0.92 -9.59 9.54
C GLY A 135 0.21 -10.22 8.74
N ASP A 136 0.51 -9.70 7.55
CA ASP A 136 1.56 -10.25 6.68
C ASP A 136 2.96 -10.10 7.28
N SER A 137 3.18 -9.11 8.17
CA SER A 137 4.45 -8.97 8.90
C SER A 137 4.67 -10.12 9.89
N TYR A 138 3.62 -10.54 10.61
CA TYR A 138 3.68 -11.74 11.46
C TYR A 138 3.89 -13.00 10.62
N LEU A 139 3.09 -13.20 9.56
CA LEU A 139 3.21 -14.38 8.69
C LEU A 139 4.57 -14.47 7.99
N ALA A 140 5.15 -13.33 7.59
CA ALA A 140 6.50 -13.28 7.03
C ALA A 140 7.55 -13.69 8.07
N THR A 141 7.40 -13.22 9.31
CA THR A 141 8.28 -13.59 10.42
C THR A 141 8.19 -15.08 10.73
N GLU A 142 6.99 -15.65 10.82
CA GLU A 142 6.77 -17.09 11.02
C GLU A 142 7.47 -17.92 9.93
N ARG A 143 7.35 -17.50 8.66
CA ARG A 143 8.04 -18.15 7.54
C ARG A 143 9.57 -18.06 7.65
N SER A 144 10.12 -16.91 8.06
CA SER A 144 11.56 -16.74 8.24
C SER A 144 12.09 -17.64 9.36
N TYR A 145 11.39 -17.73 10.50
CA TYR A 145 11.76 -18.63 11.59
C TYR A 145 11.67 -20.11 11.19
N THR A 146 10.60 -20.49 10.48
CA THR A 146 10.43 -21.86 9.98
C THR A 146 11.58 -22.28 9.07
N LYS A 147 12.05 -21.39 8.17
CA LYS A 147 13.22 -21.66 7.31
C LYS A 147 14.52 -21.85 8.09
N LEU A 148 14.62 -21.29 9.29
CA LEU A 148 15.75 -21.46 10.20
C LEU A 148 15.63 -22.71 11.09
N GLY A 149 14.53 -23.48 10.97
CA GLY A 149 14.26 -24.62 11.84
C GLY A 149 13.75 -24.21 13.22
N GLU A 150 13.32 -22.97 13.38
CA GLU A 150 12.75 -22.42 14.62
C GLU A 150 11.25 -22.13 14.45
N THR A 151 10.58 -21.82 15.56
CA THR A 151 9.18 -21.35 15.56
C THR A 151 9.07 -20.08 16.37
N ILE A 152 8.14 -19.20 16.00
CA ILE A 152 7.81 -17.99 16.74
C ILE A 152 6.31 -17.91 16.94
N THR A 153 5.88 -17.83 18.20
CA THR A 153 4.45 -17.67 18.52
C THR A 153 4.00 -16.23 18.31
N GLU A 154 2.70 -16.03 18.18
CA GLU A 154 2.12 -14.68 18.08
C GLU A 154 2.44 -13.82 19.31
N GLU A 155 2.41 -14.40 20.51
CA GLU A 155 2.74 -13.71 21.76
C GLU A 155 4.19 -13.26 21.78
N ARG A 156 5.13 -14.13 21.34
CA ARG A 156 6.53 -13.78 21.27
C ARG A 156 6.79 -12.69 20.24
N TYR A 157 6.12 -12.75 19.08
CA TYR A 157 6.17 -11.69 18.08
C TYR A 157 5.70 -10.34 18.65
N ARG A 158 4.55 -10.32 19.34
CA ARG A 158 4.02 -9.11 20.00
C ARG A 158 4.97 -8.58 21.08
N GLU A 159 5.61 -9.45 21.86
CA GLU A 159 6.58 -9.04 22.88
C GLU A 159 7.81 -8.34 22.27
N VAL A 160 8.36 -8.91 21.19
CA VAL A 160 9.50 -8.30 20.47
C VAL A 160 9.09 -6.94 19.92
N MET A 161 7.98 -6.86 19.19
CA MET A 161 7.49 -5.61 18.60
C MET A 161 7.20 -4.54 19.66
N ARG A 162 6.57 -4.93 20.77
CA ARG A 162 6.25 -4.04 21.89
C ARG A 162 7.50 -3.39 22.48
N THR A 163 8.52 -4.22 22.75
CA THR A 163 9.80 -3.78 23.32
C THR A 163 10.56 -2.89 22.32
N THR A 164 10.63 -3.30 21.06
CA THR A 164 11.28 -2.58 19.98
C THR A 164 10.76 -1.16 19.79
N PHE A 165 9.44 -1.01 19.66
CA PHE A 165 8.80 0.28 19.37
C PHE A 165 8.47 1.08 20.65
N ASN A 166 8.81 0.52 21.81
CA ASN A 166 8.49 1.08 23.12
C ASN A 166 7.02 1.51 23.21
N VAL A 167 6.11 0.56 22.97
CA VAL A 167 4.65 0.76 23.01
C VAL A 167 4.02 0.00 24.17
N ASP A 168 2.82 0.39 24.57
CA ASP A 168 2.06 -0.32 25.62
C ASP A 168 1.45 -1.60 25.07
N GLU A 169 0.97 -1.56 23.82
CA GLU A 169 0.27 -2.64 23.16
C GLU A 169 0.68 -2.77 21.68
N VAL A 170 0.60 -3.99 21.17
CA VAL A 170 0.74 -4.29 19.74
C VAL A 170 -0.59 -4.83 19.27
N GLU A 171 -1.10 -4.29 18.17
CA GLU A 171 -2.26 -4.78 17.46
C GLU A 171 -1.89 -5.34 16.09
N ILE A 172 -2.14 -6.63 15.90
CA ILE A 172 -2.00 -7.26 14.58
C ILE A 172 -3.31 -7.07 13.82
N ILE A 173 -3.26 -6.20 12.82
CA ILE A 173 -4.33 -5.90 11.88
C ILE A 173 -4.39 -7.04 10.86
N ALA A 174 -5.18 -8.07 11.18
CA ALA A 174 -5.43 -9.19 10.29
C ALA A 174 -6.82 -9.79 10.49
N THR A 175 -7.34 -10.43 9.44
CA THR A 175 -8.49 -11.34 9.60
C THR A 175 -8.03 -12.71 10.09
N ARG A 176 -8.95 -13.43 10.72
CA ARG A 176 -8.73 -14.78 11.22
C ARG A 176 -9.74 -15.74 10.62
N ASP A 177 -9.34 -16.99 10.42
CA ASP A 177 -10.25 -18.06 10.03
C ASP A 177 -11.01 -18.63 11.25
N ALA A 178 -11.85 -19.64 11.02
CA ALA A 178 -12.62 -20.32 12.07
C ALA A 178 -11.74 -21.03 13.11
N ALA A 179 -10.47 -21.29 12.80
CA ALA A 179 -9.49 -21.86 13.73
C ALA A 179 -8.65 -20.78 14.44
N ASN A 180 -9.07 -19.51 14.35
CA ASN A 180 -8.40 -18.34 14.92
C ASN A 180 -6.99 -18.09 14.33
N LYS A 181 -6.68 -18.64 13.15
CA LYS A 181 -5.38 -18.43 12.48
C LYS A 181 -5.42 -17.17 11.63
N ILE A 182 -4.37 -16.34 11.77
CA ILE A 182 -4.15 -15.15 10.93
C ILE A 182 -4.13 -15.53 9.46
N GLN A 183 -4.94 -14.85 8.67
CA GLN A 183 -4.98 -14.98 7.22
C GLN A 183 -4.09 -13.93 6.54
N PRO A 184 -3.57 -14.20 5.34
CA PRO A 184 -2.86 -13.20 4.55
C PRO A 184 -3.73 -11.98 4.25
N GLN A 185 -3.11 -10.80 4.19
CA GLN A 185 -3.78 -9.59 3.75
C GLN A 185 -4.22 -9.72 2.28
N SER A 186 -5.30 -9.03 1.90
CA SER A 186 -5.70 -8.99 0.50
C SER A 186 -4.61 -8.35 -0.36
N ARG A 187 -4.43 -8.86 -1.58
CA ARG A 187 -3.46 -8.34 -2.55
C ARG A 187 -3.72 -6.89 -2.96
N SER A 188 -4.92 -6.37 -2.74
CA SER A 188 -5.27 -4.98 -3.06
C SER A 188 -4.99 -4.00 -1.91
N ILE A 189 -4.71 -4.50 -0.71
CA ILE A 189 -4.39 -3.73 0.51
C ILE A 189 -3.32 -4.48 1.33
N PHE A 190 -2.20 -4.75 0.67
CA PHE A 190 -1.15 -5.64 1.21
C PHE A 190 -0.32 -4.95 2.31
N HIS A 191 -0.33 -3.62 2.36
CA HIS A 191 0.19 -2.84 3.48
C HIS A 191 -0.95 -2.11 4.20
N ILE A 192 -0.85 -1.98 5.52
CA ILE A 192 -1.89 -1.26 6.29
C ILE A 192 -1.96 0.23 5.95
N ASP A 193 -0.91 0.84 5.40
CA ASP A 193 -0.96 2.23 4.92
C ASP A 193 -1.87 2.43 3.69
N GLN A 194 -2.21 1.37 2.98
CA GLN A 194 -3.25 1.37 1.93
C GLN A 194 -4.67 1.22 2.49
N MET A 195 -4.79 0.82 3.75
CA MET A 195 -6.07 0.59 4.44
C MET A 195 -6.36 1.62 5.53
N MET A 196 -5.35 2.21 6.14
CA MET A 196 -5.54 3.17 7.22
C MET A 196 -4.36 4.11 7.34
N ILE A 197 -4.60 5.26 7.97
CA ILE A 197 -3.53 6.17 8.38
C ILE A 197 -3.89 6.84 9.71
N PRO A 198 -3.02 6.75 10.74
CA PRO A 198 -3.18 7.56 11.93
C PRO A 198 -3.04 9.05 11.57
N LEU A 199 -4.04 9.84 11.94
CA LEU A 199 -4.05 11.28 11.67
C LEU A 199 -3.58 12.10 12.87
N ASP A 200 -3.86 11.61 14.09
CA ASP A 200 -3.30 12.08 15.35
C ASP A 200 -3.55 10.99 16.42
N ASP A 201 -3.14 11.26 17.65
CA ASP A 201 -3.53 10.49 18.83
C ASP A 201 -5.06 10.40 18.91
N GLY A 202 -5.54 9.16 18.88
CA GLY A 202 -6.95 8.80 18.97
C GLY A 202 -7.72 8.96 17.67
N VAL A 203 -7.09 9.31 16.54
CA VAL A 203 -7.79 9.54 15.27
C VAL A 203 -7.12 8.77 14.13
N VAL A 204 -7.90 7.96 13.41
CA VAL A 204 -7.42 7.17 12.26
C VAL A 204 -8.36 7.39 11.07
N ALA A 205 -7.83 7.56 9.87
CA ALA A 205 -8.64 7.49 8.64
C ALA A 205 -8.63 6.07 8.06
N ILE A 206 -9.79 5.61 7.58
CA ILE A 206 -10.00 4.27 6.99
C ILE A 206 -10.96 4.44 5.80
N PRO A 207 -10.77 3.75 4.66
CA PRO A 207 -11.69 3.84 3.55
C PRO A 207 -13.05 3.25 3.91
N ASP A 208 -14.11 3.86 3.41
CA ASP A 208 -15.45 3.29 3.30
C ASP A 208 -15.66 2.86 1.84
N VAL A 209 -15.44 1.56 1.61
CA VAL A 209 -15.44 0.97 0.26
C VAL A 209 -16.86 0.66 -0.16
N GLU A 210 -17.30 1.28 -1.25
CA GLU A 210 -18.50 0.89 -1.97
C GLU A 210 -18.18 -0.24 -2.95
N VAL A 211 -18.97 -1.31 -2.90
CA VAL A 211 -18.81 -2.47 -3.78
C VAL A 211 -19.99 -2.51 -4.75
N THR A 212 -19.71 -2.38 -6.05
CA THR A 212 -20.71 -2.54 -7.10
C THR A 212 -20.90 -4.02 -7.44
N PRO A 213 -22.13 -4.58 -7.34
CA PRO A 213 -22.43 -5.93 -7.80
C PRO A 213 -22.10 -6.13 -9.28
N PRO A 214 -21.77 -7.36 -9.72
CA PRO A 214 -21.54 -7.64 -11.12
C PRO A 214 -22.85 -7.50 -11.92
N THR A 215 -22.73 -7.22 -13.21
CA THR A 215 -23.86 -7.09 -14.14
C THR A 215 -24.67 -8.39 -14.24
N LEU A 216 -24.01 -9.54 -14.10
CA LEU A 216 -24.61 -10.87 -14.09
C LEU A 216 -24.13 -11.66 -12.88
N THR A 217 -25.04 -12.44 -12.32
CA THR A 217 -24.73 -13.48 -11.34
C THR A 217 -23.96 -14.64 -12.00
N LYS A 218 -23.32 -15.47 -11.18
CA LYS A 218 -22.60 -16.66 -11.65
C LYS A 218 -23.52 -17.63 -12.37
N GLU A 219 -24.74 -17.78 -11.87
CA GLU A 219 -25.78 -18.63 -12.42
C GLU A 219 -26.23 -18.11 -13.80
N GLU A 220 -26.47 -16.80 -13.94
CA GLU A 220 -26.85 -16.17 -15.22
C GLU A 220 -25.73 -16.28 -16.26
N VAL A 221 -24.45 -16.12 -15.87
CA VAL A 221 -23.32 -16.31 -16.80
C VAL A 221 -23.29 -17.75 -17.30
N VAL A 222 -23.49 -18.74 -16.42
CA VAL A 222 -23.53 -20.15 -16.81
C VAL A 222 -24.73 -20.45 -17.70
N GLU A 223 -25.89 -19.86 -17.44
CA GLU A 223 -27.09 -19.99 -18.27
C GLU A 223 -26.88 -19.40 -19.66
N GLN A 224 -26.44 -18.14 -19.76
CA GLN A 224 -26.18 -17.47 -21.03
C GLN A 224 -25.09 -18.18 -21.85
N GLU A 225 -24.01 -18.63 -21.20
CA GLU A 225 -22.96 -19.42 -21.86
C GLU A 225 -23.54 -20.72 -22.41
N ASN A 226 -24.39 -21.40 -21.65
CA ASN A 226 -25.05 -22.61 -22.09
C ASN A 226 -25.99 -22.37 -23.28
N GLU A 227 -26.76 -21.28 -23.27
CA GLU A 227 -27.62 -20.89 -24.39
C GLU A 227 -26.80 -20.60 -25.65
N GLU A 228 -25.72 -19.83 -25.55
CA GLU A 228 -24.86 -19.53 -26.68
C GLU A 228 -24.23 -20.79 -27.27
N TYR A 229 -23.78 -21.73 -26.42
CA TYR A 229 -23.31 -23.03 -26.90
C TYR A 229 -24.40 -23.86 -27.58
N THR A 230 -25.64 -23.78 -27.11
CA THR A 230 -26.77 -24.45 -27.76
C THR A 230 -27.03 -23.84 -29.14
N ARG A 231 -27.03 -22.50 -29.25
CA ARG A 231 -27.17 -21.79 -30.54
C ARG A 231 -26.01 -22.12 -31.49
N LEU A 232 -24.79 -22.20 -30.96
CA LEU A 232 -23.60 -22.57 -31.72
C LEU A 232 -23.67 -24.03 -32.21
N ALA A 233 -24.12 -24.97 -31.37
CA ALA A 233 -24.31 -26.36 -31.79
C ALA A 233 -25.34 -26.45 -32.92
N ALA A 234 -26.48 -25.77 -32.78
CA ALA A 234 -27.53 -25.73 -33.80
C ALA A 234 -27.04 -25.15 -35.13
N LYS A 235 -26.22 -24.08 -35.11
CA LYS A 235 -25.61 -23.47 -36.31
C LYS A 235 -24.80 -24.47 -37.15
N TYR A 236 -24.21 -25.48 -36.52
CA TYR A 236 -23.37 -26.50 -37.16
C TYR A 236 -24.08 -27.86 -37.32
N GLY A 237 -25.40 -27.94 -37.05
CA GLY A 237 -26.15 -29.20 -37.11
C GLY A 237 -25.71 -30.22 -36.06
N LEU A 238 -25.16 -29.78 -34.93
CA LEU A 238 -24.65 -30.62 -33.86
C LEU A 238 -25.65 -30.72 -32.72
N SER A 239 -25.73 -31.90 -32.09
CA SER A 239 -26.45 -32.07 -30.83
C SER A 239 -25.54 -31.77 -29.64
N LYS A 240 -25.99 -30.91 -28.72
CA LYS A 240 -25.30 -30.68 -27.46
C LYS A 240 -25.46 -31.91 -26.55
N LYS A 241 -24.34 -32.50 -26.12
CA LYS A 241 -24.34 -33.48 -25.02
C LYS A 241 -24.23 -32.68 -23.70
N LYS A 242 -24.73 -33.23 -22.59
CA LYS A 242 -24.83 -32.56 -21.28
C LYS A 242 -23.63 -31.64 -20.97
N GLY A 243 -23.88 -30.39 -20.59
CA GLY A 243 -22.84 -29.38 -20.32
C GLY A 243 -22.32 -28.70 -21.60
N THR A 244 -21.07 -28.26 -21.63
CA THR A 244 -20.47 -27.53 -22.78
C THR A 244 -19.86 -28.45 -23.85
N TRP A 245 -20.09 -29.77 -23.77
CA TRP A 245 -19.48 -30.73 -24.68
C TRP A 245 -20.34 -30.91 -25.94
N ILE A 246 -19.75 -30.59 -27.09
CA ILE A 246 -20.40 -30.69 -28.40
C ILE A 246 -19.59 -31.69 -29.23
N ASP A 247 -20.25 -32.73 -29.71
CA ASP A 247 -19.64 -33.75 -30.55
C ASP A 247 -19.36 -33.16 -31.94
N THR A 248 -18.09 -32.98 -32.27
CA THR A 248 -17.68 -32.37 -33.56
C THR A 248 -17.24 -33.43 -34.57
N SER A 249 -17.42 -34.72 -34.30
CA SER A 249 -16.93 -35.81 -35.15
C SER A 249 -17.47 -35.72 -36.58
N SER A 250 -18.72 -35.28 -36.75
CA SER A 250 -19.41 -35.11 -38.05
C SER A 250 -18.93 -33.94 -38.90
N LEU A 251 -18.16 -33.00 -38.34
CA LEU A 251 -17.69 -31.82 -39.05
C LEU A 251 -16.45 -32.09 -39.92
N SER A 252 -16.37 -31.42 -41.07
CA SER A 252 -15.15 -31.35 -41.87
C SER A 252 -14.00 -30.67 -41.10
N PRO A 253 -12.72 -30.83 -41.51
CA PRO A 253 -11.60 -30.12 -40.90
C PRO A 253 -11.78 -28.58 -40.87
N GLU A 254 -12.30 -27.99 -41.95
CA GLU A 254 -12.54 -26.55 -42.07
C GLU A 254 -13.69 -26.11 -41.17
N GLU A 255 -14.76 -26.90 -41.08
CA GLU A 255 -15.88 -26.66 -40.18
C GLU A 255 -15.47 -26.75 -38.72
N LYS A 256 -14.65 -27.75 -38.36
CA LYS A 256 -14.03 -27.86 -37.03
C LYS A 256 -13.23 -26.61 -36.69
N LYS A 257 -12.44 -26.10 -37.64
CA LYS A 257 -11.68 -24.86 -37.45
C LYS A 257 -12.59 -23.66 -37.19
N ARG A 258 -13.64 -23.47 -37.99
CA ARG A 258 -14.62 -22.39 -37.79
C ARG A 258 -15.38 -22.52 -36.46
N PHE A 259 -15.82 -23.74 -36.12
CA PHE A 259 -16.54 -24.02 -34.89
C PHE A 259 -15.68 -23.70 -33.65
N ARG A 260 -14.41 -24.09 -33.65
CA ARG A 260 -13.46 -23.78 -32.56
C ARG A 260 -13.26 -22.27 -32.40
N GLU A 261 -13.19 -21.54 -33.51
CA GLU A 261 -13.05 -20.09 -33.50
C GLU A 261 -14.31 -19.40 -32.92
N ASP A 262 -15.51 -19.86 -33.30
CA ASP A 262 -16.74 -19.33 -32.73
C ASP A 262 -16.89 -19.71 -31.24
N GLN A 263 -16.50 -20.92 -30.85
CA GLN A 263 -16.43 -21.32 -29.44
C GLN A 263 -15.43 -20.46 -28.65
N ARG A 264 -14.27 -20.12 -29.24
CA ARG A 264 -13.31 -19.20 -28.61
C ARG A 264 -13.96 -17.84 -28.33
N LYS A 265 -14.70 -17.28 -29.30
CA LYS A 265 -15.42 -16.00 -29.12
C LYS A 265 -16.49 -16.07 -28.03
N VAL A 266 -17.24 -17.17 -27.92
CA VAL A 266 -18.19 -17.40 -26.82
C VAL A 266 -17.44 -17.37 -25.48
N ARG A 267 -16.34 -18.13 -25.37
CA ARG A 267 -15.53 -18.18 -24.13
C ARG A 267 -14.97 -16.82 -23.76
N GLU A 268 -14.49 -16.05 -24.74
CA GLU A 268 -13.92 -14.71 -24.50
C GLU A 268 -14.97 -13.75 -23.94
N ARG A 269 -16.19 -13.74 -24.49
CA ARG A 269 -17.30 -12.95 -23.93
C ARG A 269 -17.63 -13.33 -22.49
N HIS A 270 -17.74 -14.63 -22.21
CA HIS A 270 -18.07 -15.12 -20.85
C HIS A 270 -16.91 -15.03 -19.87
N GLN A 271 -15.68 -14.96 -20.36
CA GLN A 271 -14.51 -14.73 -19.53
C GLN A 271 -14.54 -13.33 -18.90
N ASP A 272 -15.11 -12.33 -19.57
CA ASP A 272 -15.27 -10.98 -19.02
C ASP A 272 -16.21 -10.97 -17.81
N PHE A 273 -17.39 -11.58 -17.94
CA PHE A 273 -18.31 -11.69 -16.80
C PHE A 273 -17.71 -12.50 -15.64
N ARG A 274 -16.98 -13.59 -15.92
CA ARG A 274 -16.27 -14.35 -14.87
C ARG A 274 -15.16 -13.55 -14.20
N ARG A 275 -14.51 -12.62 -14.93
CA ARG A 275 -13.54 -11.68 -14.34
C ARG A 275 -14.25 -10.67 -13.45
N GLU A 276 -15.37 -10.12 -13.89
CA GLU A 276 -16.21 -9.20 -13.11
C GLU A 276 -16.72 -9.84 -11.81
N ILE A 277 -17.23 -11.08 -11.86
CA ILE A 277 -17.69 -11.82 -10.67
C ILE A 277 -16.55 -12.04 -9.68
N ARG A 278 -15.38 -12.53 -10.14
CA ARG A 278 -14.22 -12.71 -9.25
C ARG A 278 -13.75 -11.40 -8.63
N PHE A 279 -13.74 -10.33 -9.42
CA PHE A 279 -13.40 -9.00 -8.92
C PHE A 279 -14.38 -8.53 -7.84
N TYR A 280 -15.68 -8.79 -8.03
CA TYR A 280 -16.69 -8.52 -7.02
C TYR A 280 -16.47 -9.34 -5.74
N GLU A 281 -16.26 -10.65 -5.85
CA GLU A 281 -15.99 -11.54 -4.70
C GLU A 281 -14.75 -11.05 -3.91
N ASP A 282 -13.66 -10.72 -4.60
CA ASP A 282 -12.45 -10.15 -3.99
C ASP A 282 -12.74 -8.80 -3.31
N SER A 283 -13.58 -7.95 -3.92
CA SER A 283 -13.95 -6.64 -3.39
C SER A 283 -14.84 -6.73 -2.15
N VAL A 284 -15.77 -7.68 -2.11
CA VAL A 284 -16.58 -7.98 -0.93
C VAL A 284 -15.69 -8.44 0.22
N GLU A 285 -14.71 -9.30 -0.06
CA GLU A 285 -13.76 -9.73 0.96
C GLU A 285 -12.95 -8.55 1.48
N VAL A 286 -12.36 -7.71 0.61
CA VAL A 286 -11.63 -6.51 1.04
C VAL A 286 -12.48 -5.60 1.91
N LYS A 287 -13.73 -5.31 1.48
CA LYS A 287 -14.67 -4.52 2.28
C LYS A 287 -14.88 -5.13 3.67
N ARG A 288 -15.08 -6.45 3.74
CA ARG A 288 -15.26 -7.18 5.02
C ARG A 288 -14.05 -7.03 5.93
N GLN A 289 -12.82 -7.10 5.39
CA GLN A 289 -11.59 -6.89 6.18
C GLN A 289 -11.54 -5.45 6.72
N ILE A 290 -11.80 -4.47 5.87
CA ILE A 290 -11.79 -3.04 6.24
C ILE A 290 -12.84 -2.74 7.31
N ASP A 291 -14.08 -3.20 7.14
CA ASP A 291 -15.17 -2.97 8.10
C ASP A 291 -14.89 -3.65 9.45
N HIS A 292 -14.28 -4.85 9.43
CA HIS A 292 -13.82 -5.52 10.64
C HIS A 292 -12.76 -4.70 11.38
N HIS A 293 -11.74 -4.20 10.66
CA HIS A 293 -10.68 -3.40 11.26
C HIS A 293 -11.16 -2.04 11.76
N ARG A 294 -12.09 -1.40 11.05
CA ARG A 294 -12.78 -0.20 11.54
C ARG A 294 -13.42 -0.44 12.89
N SER A 295 -14.24 -1.49 13.00
CA SER A 295 -14.94 -1.84 14.23
C SER A 295 -13.97 -2.11 15.39
N ASN A 296 -12.86 -2.82 15.13
CA ASN A 296 -11.85 -3.11 16.15
C ASN A 296 -11.14 -1.84 16.64
N LEU A 297 -10.84 -0.89 15.75
CA LEU A 297 -10.21 0.38 16.12
C LEU A 297 -11.16 1.26 16.94
N GLU A 298 -12.43 1.34 16.56
CA GLU A 298 -13.45 2.06 17.34
C GLU A 298 -13.59 1.49 18.76
N GLN A 299 -13.66 0.15 18.90
CA GLN A 299 -13.70 -0.53 20.20
C GLN A 299 -12.45 -0.25 21.06
N ARG A 300 -11.33 0.10 20.44
CA ARG A 300 -10.08 0.47 21.13
C ARG A 300 -9.96 1.95 21.45
N GLY A 301 -11.01 2.73 21.20
CA GLY A 301 -11.07 4.14 21.53
C GLY A 301 -10.37 5.02 20.50
N PHE A 302 -10.40 4.65 19.22
CA PHE A 302 -10.07 5.55 18.11
C PHE A 302 -11.35 6.18 17.54
N ASP A 303 -11.29 7.46 17.19
CA ASP A 303 -12.20 8.06 16.22
C ASP A 303 -11.77 7.64 14.81
N VAL A 304 -12.74 7.15 14.04
CA VAL A 304 -12.50 6.80 12.64
C VAL A 304 -13.05 7.89 11.73
N VAL A 305 -12.18 8.43 10.86
CA VAL A 305 -12.55 9.31 9.75
C VAL A 305 -12.78 8.43 8.51
N PRO A 306 -14.04 8.24 8.05
CA PRO A 306 -14.30 7.47 6.86
C PRO A 306 -13.87 8.25 5.61
N LEU A 307 -13.09 7.61 4.74
CA LEU A 307 -12.73 8.14 3.43
C LEU A 307 -13.50 7.39 2.34
N LYS A 308 -14.24 8.09 1.48
CA LYS A 308 -14.92 7.45 0.36
C LYS A 308 -13.93 6.68 -0.53
N SER A 309 -14.29 5.45 -0.89
CA SER A 309 -13.58 4.65 -1.89
C SER A 309 -14.56 3.74 -2.62
N ASP A 310 -14.14 3.17 -3.74
CA ASP A 310 -14.89 2.14 -4.46
C ASP A 310 -13.99 0.95 -4.79
N SER A 311 -14.61 -0.18 -5.16
CA SER A 311 -13.88 -1.39 -5.52
C SER A 311 -12.89 -1.17 -6.67
N GLN A 312 -13.21 -0.31 -7.65
CA GLN A 312 -12.32 -0.01 -8.78
C GLN A 312 -11.08 0.78 -8.36
N SER A 313 -11.19 1.70 -7.41
CA SER A 313 -10.07 2.42 -6.81
C SER A 313 -9.18 1.47 -6.02
N VAL A 314 -9.77 0.62 -5.16
CA VAL A 314 -9.02 -0.41 -4.43
C VAL A 314 -8.29 -1.37 -5.38
N GLY A 315 -8.96 -1.89 -6.40
CA GLY A 315 -8.37 -2.78 -7.40
C GLY A 315 -7.27 -2.13 -8.24
N ARG A 316 -7.23 -0.78 -8.30
CA ARG A 316 -6.19 0.02 -8.95
C ARG A 316 -5.16 0.59 -7.97
N PHE A 317 -5.14 0.17 -6.71
CA PHE A 317 -4.23 0.69 -5.68
C PHE A 317 -4.33 2.21 -5.48
N GLN A 318 -5.54 2.76 -5.59
CA GLN A 318 -5.81 4.18 -5.35
C GLN A 318 -6.20 4.38 -3.88
N ALA A 319 -5.20 4.41 -2.99
CA ALA A 319 -5.42 4.50 -1.55
C ALA A 319 -5.35 5.95 -1.03
N TYR A 320 -6.51 6.54 -0.73
CA TYR A 320 -6.60 7.89 -0.13
C TYR A 320 -6.07 7.99 1.30
N THR A 321 -5.91 6.85 1.98
CA THR A 321 -5.24 6.75 3.28
C THR A 321 -3.72 6.83 3.15
N ASN A 322 -3.14 6.54 1.98
CA ASN A 322 -1.70 6.50 1.79
C ASN A 322 -1.13 7.92 1.58
N GLY A 323 -1.46 8.82 2.52
CA GLY A 323 -1.07 10.23 2.55
C GLY A 323 0.08 10.50 3.49
N ILE A 324 0.50 11.77 3.55
CA ILE A 324 1.59 12.23 4.41
C ILE A 324 1.01 13.19 5.44
N VAL A 325 1.05 12.82 6.72
CA VAL A 325 0.47 13.60 7.82
C VAL A 325 1.57 14.31 8.59
N TYR A 326 1.39 15.60 8.88
CA TYR A 326 2.29 16.34 9.76
C TYR A 326 1.58 17.47 10.50
N LYS A 327 2.17 17.91 11.60
CA LYS A 327 1.79 19.15 12.29
C LYS A 327 2.74 20.26 11.87
N ASP A 328 2.21 21.32 11.30
CA ASP A 328 3.04 22.46 10.90
C ASP A 328 3.68 23.10 12.15
N ARG A 329 5.01 23.22 12.17
CA ARG A 329 5.73 23.63 13.37
C ARG A 329 5.59 25.12 13.68
N ASN A 330 5.26 25.94 12.68
CA ASN A 330 5.14 27.38 12.82
C ASN A 330 3.73 27.76 13.28
N THR A 331 2.71 27.04 12.82
CA THR A 331 1.29 27.36 13.05
C THR A 331 0.58 26.39 14.00
N GLY A 332 1.16 25.20 14.23
CA GLY A 332 0.50 24.10 14.93
C GLY A 332 -0.62 23.44 14.13
N GLN A 333 -0.90 23.88 12.89
CA GLN A 333 -1.97 23.34 12.06
C GLN A 333 -1.65 21.91 11.62
N ARG A 334 -2.55 20.96 11.92
CA ARG A 334 -2.47 19.60 11.38
C ARG A 334 -2.74 19.64 9.88
N THR A 335 -1.88 18.99 9.10
CA THR A 335 -1.94 18.99 7.64
C THR A 335 -1.82 17.56 7.12
N VAL A 336 -2.63 17.24 6.11
CA VAL A 336 -2.48 16.01 5.32
C VAL A 336 -2.12 16.40 3.89
N ILE A 337 -1.05 15.82 3.36
CA ILE A 337 -0.84 15.75 1.91
C ILE A 337 -1.59 14.51 1.46
N MET A 338 -2.69 14.71 0.75
CA MET A 338 -3.59 13.67 0.26
C MET A 338 -3.28 13.34 -1.20
N PRO A 339 -3.15 12.06 -1.58
CA PRO A 339 -3.08 11.70 -2.98
C PRO A 339 -4.43 11.96 -3.66
N ILE A 340 -4.40 12.50 -4.87
CA ILE A 340 -5.56 12.56 -5.76
C ILE A 340 -5.29 11.69 -6.99
N PHE A 341 -6.35 11.05 -7.48
CA PHE A 341 -6.27 10.08 -8.57
C PHE A 341 -7.02 10.58 -9.81
N PRO A 342 -6.67 10.09 -11.01
CA PRO A 342 -7.35 10.54 -12.22
C PRO A 342 -8.79 10.03 -12.27
N ASN A 343 -9.69 10.87 -12.78
CA ASN A 343 -11.07 10.50 -13.11
C ASN A 343 -11.10 9.49 -14.28
N LYS A 344 -12.30 9.09 -14.73
CA LYS A 344 -12.47 8.13 -15.84
C LYS A 344 -11.87 8.64 -17.17
N GLN A 345 -11.69 9.96 -17.32
CA GLN A 345 -11.09 10.63 -18.47
C GLN A 345 -9.57 10.73 -18.36
N GLY A 346 -8.96 10.32 -17.24
CA GLY A 346 -7.53 10.40 -17.01
C GLY A 346 -7.06 11.73 -16.40
N GLU A 347 -7.98 12.62 -16.01
CA GLU A 347 -7.70 13.96 -15.51
C GLU A 347 -7.65 13.98 -13.98
N TYR A 348 -6.70 14.74 -13.42
CA TYR A 348 -6.56 14.91 -11.98
C TYR A 348 -7.34 16.14 -11.51
N THR A 349 -8.63 15.96 -11.21
CA THR A 349 -9.53 17.03 -10.75
C THR A 349 -9.93 16.83 -9.28
N LEU A 350 -10.22 17.93 -8.59
CA LEU A 350 -10.81 17.92 -7.24
C LEU A 350 -12.34 17.80 -7.34
N GLU A 351 -12.79 16.66 -7.86
CA GLU A 351 -14.21 16.32 -8.04
C GLU A 351 -14.46 14.87 -7.60
N GLY A 352 -15.73 14.51 -7.38
CA GLY A 352 -16.13 13.17 -6.94
C GLY A 352 -15.38 12.71 -5.69
N ILE A 353 -14.87 11.48 -5.72
CA ILE A 353 -14.16 10.86 -4.58
C ILE A 353 -12.97 11.70 -4.08
N ASN A 354 -12.22 12.37 -4.98
CA ASN A 354 -11.12 13.24 -4.57
C ASN A 354 -11.61 14.41 -3.70
N LEU A 355 -12.72 15.05 -4.09
CA LEU A 355 -13.31 16.16 -3.34
C LEU A 355 -13.92 15.68 -2.01
N GLU A 356 -14.67 14.58 -2.05
CA GLU A 356 -15.31 14.01 -0.86
C GLU A 356 -14.28 13.66 0.22
N ASN A 357 -13.13 13.10 -0.17
CA ASN A 357 -12.05 12.78 0.75
C ASN A 357 -11.31 14.01 1.27
N LYS A 358 -11.09 15.02 0.42
CA LYS A 358 -10.57 16.32 0.87
C LYS A 358 -11.47 16.91 1.96
N GLU A 359 -12.77 16.94 1.71
CA GLU A 359 -13.74 17.47 2.68
C GLU A 359 -13.81 16.62 3.95
N ALA A 360 -13.66 15.29 3.87
CA ALA A 360 -13.63 14.42 5.04
C ALA A 360 -12.44 14.78 5.97
N TYR A 361 -11.25 14.99 5.41
CA TYR A 361 -10.09 15.46 6.17
C TYR A 361 -10.30 16.88 6.74
N GLU A 362 -10.88 17.79 5.97
CA GLU A 362 -11.16 19.17 6.44
C GLU A 362 -12.19 19.19 7.56
N ARG A 363 -13.25 18.38 7.48
CA ARG A 363 -14.23 18.19 8.56
C ARG A 363 -13.58 17.61 9.83
N ALA A 364 -12.54 16.78 9.68
CA ALA A 364 -11.73 16.28 10.79
C ALA A 364 -10.72 17.32 11.33
N GLY A 365 -10.70 18.55 10.80
CA GLY A 365 -9.86 19.65 11.30
C GLY A 365 -8.47 19.74 10.66
N TYR A 366 -8.25 19.06 9.53
CA TYR A 366 -6.96 19.07 8.83
C TYR A 366 -6.95 20.08 7.70
N LYS A 367 -5.82 20.76 7.52
CA LYS A 367 -5.53 21.43 6.27
C LYS A 367 -5.16 20.36 5.24
N VAL A 368 -5.78 20.40 4.06
CA VAL A 368 -5.47 19.44 3.00
C VAL A 368 -4.63 20.10 1.92
N LYS A 369 -3.49 19.49 1.62
CA LYS A 369 -2.70 19.71 0.40
C LYS A 369 -2.87 18.50 -0.49
N THR A 370 -2.86 18.66 -1.81
CA THR A 370 -3.06 17.54 -2.74
C THR A 370 -1.85 17.30 -3.62
N VAL A 371 -1.61 16.04 -3.95
CA VAL A 371 -0.58 15.61 -4.90
C VAL A 371 -1.22 14.68 -5.93
N ARG A 372 -0.90 14.89 -7.21
CA ARG A 372 -1.30 13.95 -8.27
C ARG A 372 -0.46 12.70 -8.12
N ASP A 373 -1.08 11.68 -7.57
CA ASP A 373 -0.41 10.41 -7.38
C ASP A 373 -0.44 9.64 -8.70
N LYS A 374 0.74 9.49 -9.32
CA LYS A 374 0.94 8.62 -10.49
C LYS A 374 1.64 7.31 -10.11
N ALA A 375 2.10 7.18 -8.87
CA ALA A 375 2.77 6.00 -8.35
C ALA A 375 1.83 4.80 -8.22
N PHE A 376 0.52 5.03 -8.06
CA PHE A 376 -0.50 3.96 -7.95
C PHE A 376 -0.45 2.93 -9.09
N LYS A 377 0.03 3.34 -10.27
CA LYS A 377 0.23 2.45 -11.43
C LYS A 377 1.24 1.34 -11.18
N GLN A 378 2.08 1.49 -10.16
CA GLN A 378 3.07 0.53 -9.69
C GLN A 378 2.73 -0.02 -8.29
N SER A 379 1.43 -0.01 -7.93
CA SER A 379 0.90 -0.57 -6.68
C SER A 379 1.36 0.13 -5.38
N GLY A 380 1.88 1.35 -5.44
CA GLY A 380 2.22 2.16 -4.26
C GLY A 380 1.70 3.59 -4.39
N ASN A 381 1.64 4.34 -3.31
CA ASN A 381 1.12 5.71 -3.29
C ASN A 381 2.11 6.66 -2.60
N ILE A 382 1.71 7.90 -2.30
CA ILE A 382 2.66 8.94 -1.85
C ILE A 382 3.33 8.63 -0.50
N HIS A 383 2.66 7.96 0.44
CA HIS A 383 3.29 7.53 1.70
C HIS A 383 4.39 6.49 1.43
N CYS A 384 4.16 5.54 0.51
CA CYS A 384 5.15 4.52 0.15
C CYS A 384 6.49 5.13 -0.33
N LEU A 385 6.45 6.33 -0.91
CA LEU A 385 7.63 7.01 -1.50
C LEU A 385 8.46 7.79 -0.47
N THR A 386 8.01 7.89 0.78
CA THR A 386 8.61 8.80 1.77
C THR A 386 8.77 8.12 3.11
N ILE A 387 9.86 8.40 3.82
CA ILE A 387 9.96 8.17 5.26
C ILE A 387 9.85 9.53 5.93
N LEU A 388 8.84 9.70 6.79
CA LEU A 388 8.75 10.89 7.62
C LEU A 388 9.60 10.72 8.86
N ALA A 389 10.50 11.66 9.03
CA ALA A 389 11.43 11.65 10.12
C ALA A 389 11.15 12.94 10.96
N GLN A 390 10.73 12.78 12.23
CA GLN A 390 10.46 13.91 13.13
C GLN A 390 11.73 14.54 13.69
N ALA A 391 11.95 15.85 13.50
CA ALA A 391 13.07 16.61 14.08
C ALA A 391 13.34 16.21 15.54
N PRO A 392 14.60 15.92 15.93
CA PRO A 392 14.91 15.69 17.34
C PRO A 392 14.40 16.89 18.14
N LYS A 393 13.74 16.64 19.27
CA LYS A 393 13.44 17.72 20.22
C LYS A 393 14.76 18.19 20.81
N THR A 394 15.40 19.14 20.13
CA THR A 394 16.51 19.87 20.73
C THR A 394 15.90 20.80 21.78
N CYS A 395 16.22 20.58 23.05
CA CYS A 395 15.97 21.59 24.08
C CYS A 395 16.76 22.84 23.66
N PRO A 396 16.14 23.99 23.37
CA PRO A 396 16.89 25.18 22.94
C PRO A 396 17.81 25.74 24.05
N GLU A 397 17.46 25.47 25.31
CA GLU A 397 18.17 25.99 26.50
C GLU A 397 19.25 25.03 27.01
N CYS A 398 19.15 23.76 26.63
CA CYS A 398 20.03 22.70 27.00
C CYS A 398 20.52 22.09 25.70
N ASN A 399 21.76 22.35 25.27
CA ASN A 399 22.41 21.70 24.12
C ASN A 399 22.53 20.14 24.24
N LEU A 400 21.72 19.52 25.09
CA LEU A 400 21.50 18.10 25.24
C LEU A 400 20.34 17.68 24.32
N ARG A 401 20.62 16.68 23.48
CA ARG A 401 19.58 15.92 22.78
C ARG A 401 18.74 15.22 23.84
N VAL A 402 17.46 15.57 23.96
CA VAL A 402 16.52 14.84 24.80
C VAL A 402 15.93 13.73 23.92
N GLY A 403 16.32 12.49 24.20
CA GLY A 403 15.85 11.28 23.51
C GLY A 403 14.48 10.83 23.98
#